data_AF-A0A1F7QIM0-F1
#
_entry.id   AF-A0A1F7QIM0-F1
#
_cell.length_a   1.000
_cell.length_b   1.000
_cell.length_c   1.000
_cell.angle_alpha   90.00
_cell.angle_beta   90.00
_cell.angle_gamma   90.00
#
_symmetry.space_group_name_H-M   'P 1'
#
loop_
_entity.id
_entity.type
_entity.pdbx_description
1 polymer ?
#
loop_
_entity_poly.entity_id
_entity_poly.type
_entity_poly.pdbx_seq_one_letter_code
_entity_poly.pdbx_strand_id
1 'polypeptide(L)'
;MNRALGVAAVLALLASGCASRGTVSRLAADVERLRTDLTALRASQETTARDVTRARNDLAGLDARLADTRAGVRTAGEEIVTLSRRLQAAEAAIGEARARVQALVTPPAPAAPRPAPAPERSRREPPAARLAGPEQAYAAALAAFRAREHGQAVLDLLDFLAKYPRHPLAANAQYWIGEAYYVQHDYRQALVEFERVLEHGEGKAADALLKIGLCYLNLRDARRAHQAWMRVLSEYPRAEAAGKARVFLRTHAARRR
;
A
#
# COMPACT_ATOMS: atom_id res chain seq x y z
N MET A 1 -37.06 -93.24 -20.25
CA MET A 1 -37.15 -91.93 -19.58
C MET A 1 -35.96 -91.58 -18.66
N ASN A 2 -35.18 -92.55 -18.15
CA ASN A 2 -34.11 -92.26 -17.17
C ASN A 2 -32.81 -91.63 -17.74
N ARG A 3 -32.53 -91.75 -19.05
CA ARG A 3 -31.32 -91.17 -19.65
C ARG A 3 -31.37 -89.64 -19.80
N ALA A 4 -32.57 -89.06 -19.96
CA ALA A 4 -32.74 -87.62 -20.08
C ALA A 4 -32.53 -86.87 -18.75
N LEU A 5 -32.89 -87.50 -17.62
CA LEU A 5 -32.71 -86.92 -16.29
C LEU A 5 -31.23 -86.83 -15.85
N GLY A 6 -30.42 -87.82 -16.22
CA GLY A 6 -28.99 -87.82 -15.91
C GLY A 6 -28.21 -86.71 -16.63
N VAL A 7 -28.58 -86.41 -17.88
CA VAL A 7 -27.95 -85.35 -18.68
C VAL A 7 -28.32 -83.95 -18.14
N ALA A 8 -29.56 -83.75 -17.71
CA ALA A 8 -30.00 -82.48 -17.12
C ALA A 8 -29.31 -82.18 -15.77
N ALA A 9 -29.08 -83.19 -14.93
CA ALA A 9 -28.39 -83.03 -13.65
C ALA A 9 -26.90 -82.64 -13.81
N VAL A 10 -26.22 -83.21 -14.81
CA VAL A 10 -24.81 -82.88 -15.13
C VAL A 10 -24.68 -81.47 -15.70
N LEU A 11 -25.61 -81.04 -16.56
CA LEU A 11 -25.65 -79.68 -17.10
C LEU A 11 -25.89 -78.61 -16.01
N ALA A 12 -26.74 -78.91 -15.03
CA ALA A 12 -26.99 -78.00 -13.90
C ALA A 12 -25.75 -77.82 -13.00
N LEU A 13 -25.03 -78.91 -12.71
CA LEU A 13 -23.78 -78.87 -11.94
C LEU A 13 -22.66 -78.09 -12.65
N LEU A 14 -22.55 -78.25 -13.98
CA LEU A 14 -21.59 -77.49 -14.79
C LEU A 14 -21.96 -75.99 -14.87
N ALA A 15 -23.25 -75.66 -14.93
CA ALA A 15 -23.73 -74.28 -14.94
C ALA A 15 -23.45 -73.55 -13.61
N SER A 16 -23.64 -74.22 -12.47
CA SER A 16 -23.29 -73.67 -11.14
C SER A 16 -21.78 -73.47 -10.96
N GLY A 17 -20.95 -74.33 -11.57
CA GLY A 17 -19.49 -74.17 -11.63
C GLY A 17 -19.04 -72.93 -12.42
N CYS A 18 -19.80 -72.52 -13.45
CA CYS A 18 -19.50 -71.31 -14.22
C CYS A 18 -19.94 -70.03 -13.50
N ALA A 19 -21.08 -70.04 -12.81
CA ALA A 19 -21.56 -68.91 -12.02
C ALA A 19 -20.63 -68.57 -10.83
N SER A 20 -20.11 -69.60 -10.16
CA SER A 20 -19.12 -69.44 -9.08
C SER A 20 -17.74 -68.99 -9.60
N ARG A 21 -17.27 -69.50 -10.75
CA ARG A 21 -16.03 -69.00 -11.38
C ARG A 21 -16.12 -67.52 -11.76
N GLY A 22 -17.27 -67.07 -12.25
CA GLY A 22 -17.50 -65.66 -12.62
C GLY A 22 -17.61 -64.71 -11.43
N THR A 23 -17.91 -65.19 -10.23
CA THR A 23 -17.91 -64.39 -8.99
C THR A 23 -16.52 -64.36 -8.36
N VAL A 24 -15.79 -65.49 -8.39
CA VAL A 24 -14.39 -65.56 -7.94
C VAL A 24 -13.47 -64.69 -8.82
N SER A 25 -13.66 -64.68 -10.15
CA SER A 25 -12.87 -63.82 -11.04
C SER A 25 -13.13 -62.33 -10.81
N ARG A 26 -14.38 -61.95 -10.50
CA ARG A 26 -14.74 -60.57 -10.11
C ARG A 26 -14.10 -60.18 -8.79
N LEU A 27 -14.18 -61.03 -7.78
CA LEU A 27 -13.57 -60.78 -6.48
C LEU A 27 -12.04 -60.65 -6.59
N ALA A 28 -11.39 -61.48 -7.41
CA ALA A 28 -9.96 -61.37 -7.68
C ALA A 28 -9.60 -60.03 -8.35
N ALA A 29 -10.40 -59.59 -9.33
CA ALA A 29 -10.22 -58.29 -9.98
C ALA A 29 -10.43 -57.11 -9.02
N ASP A 30 -11.41 -57.20 -8.12
CA ASP A 30 -11.68 -56.18 -7.11
C ASP A 30 -10.55 -56.09 -6.08
N VAL A 31 -9.98 -57.24 -5.65
CA VAL A 31 -8.83 -57.27 -4.75
C VAL A 31 -7.59 -56.66 -5.41
N GLU A 32 -7.33 -56.94 -6.68
CA GLU A 32 -6.22 -56.32 -7.41
C GLU A 32 -6.43 -54.81 -7.60
N ARG A 33 -7.67 -54.37 -7.86
CA ARG A 33 -8.01 -52.94 -7.91
C ARG A 33 -7.77 -52.26 -6.57
N LEU A 34 -8.26 -52.83 -5.47
CA LEU A 34 -8.04 -52.30 -4.12
C LEU A 34 -6.55 -52.25 -3.75
N ARG A 35 -5.76 -53.24 -4.14
CA ARG A 35 -4.30 -53.24 -3.96
C ARG A 35 -3.66 -52.07 -4.70
N THR A 36 -4.07 -51.85 -5.94
CA THR A 36 -3.59 -50.73 -6.78
C THR A 36 -4.01 -49.38 -6.21
N ASP A 37 -5.24 -49.25 -5.73
CA ASP A 37 -5.73 -48.01 -5.10
C ASP A 37 -4.97 -47.71 -3.79
N LEU A 38 -4.66 -48.73 -3.00
CA LEU A 38 -3.87 -48.58 -1.77
C LEU A 38 -2.42 -48.15 -2.06
N THR A 39 -1.78 -48.67 -3.10
CA THR A 39 -0.43 -48.24 -3.47
C THR A 39 -0.44 -46.81 -4.02
N ALA A 40 -1.44 -46.44 -4.83
CA ALA A 40 -1.63 -45.08 -5.29
C ALA A 40 -1.89 -44.09 -4.15
N LEU A 41 -2.73 -44.46 -3.18
CA LEU A 41 -3.01 -43.63 -2.00
C LEU A 41 -1.77 -43.43 -1.14
N ARG A 42 -0.97 -44.47 -0.92
CA ARG A 42 0.31 -44.37 -0.19
C ARG A 42 1.29 -43.44 -0.90
N ALA A 43 1.44 -43.58 -2.22
CA ALA A 43 2.29 -42.68 -3.01
C ALA A 43 1.81 -41.21 -2.96
N SER A 44 0.50 -40.99 -2.97
CA SER A 44 -0.11 -39.67 -2.78
C SER A 44 0.21 -39.11 -1.40
N GLN A 45 0.05 -39.90 -0.33
CA GLN A 45 0.37 -39.49 1.04
C GLN A 45 1.85 -39.13 1.21
N GLU A 46 2.77 -39.91 0.66
CA GLU A 46 4.20 -39.59 0.69
C GLU A 46 4.51 -38.27 -0.02
N THR A 47 3.87 -38.02 -1.16
CA THR A 47 4.02 -36.77 -1.90
C THR A 47 3.53 -35.58 -1.07
N THR A 48 2.33 -35.69 -0.50
CA THR A 48 1.78 -34.67 0.41
C THR A 48 2.70 -34.44 1.62
N ALA A 49 3.25 -35.49 2.23
CA ALA A 49 4.17 -35.36 3.35
C ALA A 49 5.46 -34.61 2.99
N ARG A 50 6.01 -34.87 1.79
CA ARG A 50 7.16 -34.12 1.26
C ARG A 50 6.82 -32.66 1.01
N ASP A 51 5.66 -32.38 0.44
CA ASP A 51 5.22 -31.01 0.15
C ASP A 51 4.95 -30.21 1.43
N VAL A 52 4.34 -30.83 2.45
CA VAL A 52 4.16 -30.21 3.78
C VAL A 52 5.51 -29.90 4.43
N THR A 53 6.49 -30.81 4.30
CA THR A 53 7.83 -30.58 4.85
C THR A 53 8.53 -29.43 4.12
N ARG A 54 8.42 -29.36 2.78
CA ARG A 54 8.94 -28.24 1.99
C ARG A 54 8.30 -26.93 2.41
N ALA A 55 6.98 -26.87 2.48
CA ALA A 55 6.24 -25.67 2.88
C ALA A 55 6.61 -25.20 4.31
N ARG A 56 6.82 -26.13 5.25
CA ARG A 56 7.31 -25.81 6.60
C ARG A 56 8.70 -25.17 6.57
N ASN A 57 9.62 -25.69 5.77
CA ASN A 57 10.95 -25.13 5.63
C ASN A 57 10.91 -23.74 4.96
N ASP A 58 10.05 -23.56 3.95
CA ASP A 58 9.86 -22.26 3.31
C ASP A 58 9.30 -21.22 4.29
N LEU A 59 8.32 -21.60 5.12
CA LEU A 59 7.77 -20.75 6.18
C LEU A 59 8.84 -20.35 7.20
N ALA A 60 9.64 -21.30 7.68
CA ALA A 60 10.75 -21.00 8.59
C ALA A 60 11.78 -20.04 7.96
N GLY A 61 12.06 -20.20 6.66
CA GLY A 61 12.92 -19.30 5.91
C GLY A 61 12.35 -17.88 5.77
N LEU A 62 11.03 -17.76 5.56
CA LEU A 62 10.34 -16.47 5.53
C LEU A 62 10.34 -15.78 6.90
N ASP A 63 10.12 -16.53 7.98
CA ASP A 63 10.16 -16.00 9.34
C ASP A 63 11.56 -15.46 9.70
N ALA A 64 12.62 -16.17 9.29
CA ALA A 64 13.99 -15.69 9.47
C ALA A 64 14.26 -14.39 8.70
N ARG A 65 13.81 -14.27 7.45
CA ARG A 65 13.93 -13.03 6.65
C ARG A 65 13.10 -11.88 7.23
N LEU A 66 11.92 -12.17 7.78
CA LEU A 66 11.11 -11.17 8.47
C LEU A 66 11.76 -10.70 9.78
N ALA A 67 12.43 -11.59 10.51
CA ALA A 67 13.17 -11.22 11.70
C ALA A 67 14.37 -10.32 11.36
N ASP A 68 15.13 -10.67 10.32
CA ASP A 68 16.28 -9.91 9.84
C ASP A 68 15.88 -8.50 9.34
N THR A 69 14.88 -8.42 8.47
CA THR A 69 14.36 -7.11 8.00
C THR A 69 13.84 -6.25 9.14
N ARG A 70 13.16 -6.83 10.14
CA ARG A 70 12.72 -6.10 11.35
C ARG A 70 13.88 -5.63 12.22
N ALA A 71 15.00 -6.36 12.24
CA ALA A 71 16.20 -5.91 12.93
C ALA A 71 16.84 -4.74 12.17
N GLY A 72 16.98 -4.84 10.84
CA GLY A 72 17.50 -3.76 10.01
C GLY A 72 16.69 -2.46 10.10
N VAL A 73 15.35 -2.55 10.13
CA VAL A 73 14.48 -1.38 10.33
C VAL A 73 14.69 -0.73 11.71
N ARG A 74 14.93 -1.53 12.76
CA ARG A 74 15.23 -0.99 14.11
C ARG A 74 16.56 -0.25 14.11
N THR A 75 17.62 -0.85 13.57
CA THR A 75 18.94 -0.22 13.45
C THR A 75 18.87 1.07 12.65
N ALA A 76 18.21 1.07 11.49
CA ALA A 76 18.04 2.26 10.68
C ALA A 76 17.26 3.37 11.43
N GLY A 77 16.26 3.00 12.24
CA GLY A 77 15.55 3.95 13.10
C GLY A 77 16.46 4.60 14.14
N GLU A 78 17.34 3.83 14.78
CA GLU A 78 18.32 4.34 15.75
C GLU A 78 19.36 5.27 15.11
N GLU A 79 19.81 4.96 13.89
CA GLU A 79 20.69 5.80 13.10
C GLU A 79 20.02 7.13 12.72
N ILE A 80 18.76 7.09 12.28
CA ILE A 80 17.98 8.30 11.95
C ILE A 80 17.88 9.21 13.18
N VAL A 81 17.49 8.67 14.35
CA VAL A 81 17.40 9.46 15.59
C VAL A 81 18.75 10.08 15.98
N THR A 82 19.84 9.36 15.73
CA THR A 82 21.20 9.86 15.98
C THR A 82 21.59 10.96 15.01
N LEU A 83 21.31 10.79 13.72
CA LEU A 83 21.57 11.79 12.68
C LEU A 83 20.73 13.06 12.91
N SER A 84 19.45 12.93 13.25
CA SER A 84 18.58 14.07 13.58
C SER A 84 19.11 14.87 14.76
N ARG A 85 19.60 14.21 15.82
CA ARG A 85 20.24 14.89 16.96
C ARG A 85 21.51 15.64 16.55
N ARG A 86 22.34 15.05 15.70
CA ARG A 86 23.56 15.70 15.17
C ARG A 86 23.22 16.90 14.30
N LEU A 87 22.18 16.81 13.47
CA LEU A 87 21.72 17.90 12.63
C LEU A 87 21.22 19.08 13.46
N GLN A 88 20.37 18.83 14.47
CA GLN A 88 19.89 19.88 15.38
C GLN A 88 21.04 20.59 16.11
N ALA A 89 22.06 19.83 16.56
CA ALA A 89 23.23 20.41 17.19
C ALA A 89 24.05 21.29 16.22
N ALA A 90 24.20 20.85 14.96
CA ALA A 90 24.88 21.62 13.93
C ALA A 90 24.13 22.92 13.59
N GLU A 91 22.80 22.85 13.46
CA GLU A 91 21.95 24.02 13.21
C GLU A 91 22.05 25.04 14.36
N ALA A 92 22.02 24.58 15.61
CA ALA A 92 22.20 25.44 16.78
C ALA A 92 23.57 26.14 16.78
N ALA A 93 24.65 25.39 16.49
CA ALA A 93 26.00 25.94 16.40
C ALA A 93 26.14 26.98 15.27
N ILE A 94 25.51 26.75 14.11
CA ILE A 94 25.46 27.70 13.00
C ILE A 94 24.72 28.98 13.43
N GLY A 95 23.60 28.83 14.16
CA GLY A 95 22.84 29.96 14.71
C GLY A 95 23.67 30.83 15.65
N GLU A 96 24.40 30.22 16.59
CA GLU A 96 25.30 30.93 17.50
C GLU A 96 26.46 31.61 16.76
N ALA A 97 27.10 30.92 15.82
CA ALA A 97 28.18 31.49 15.02
C ALA A 97 27.70 32.71 14.24
N ARG A 98 26.50 32.65 13.64
CA ARG A 98 25.89 33.78 12.93
C ARG A 98 25.60 34.96 13.86
N ALA A 99 25.09 34.70 15.06
CA ALA A 99 24.85 35.75 16.05
C ALA A 99 26.14 36.44 16.49
N ARG A 100 27.23 35.67 16.71
CA ARG A 100 28.56 36.21 17.03
C ARG A 100 29.12 37.08 15.91
N VAL A 101 29.03 36.62 14.66
CA VAL A 101 29.46 37.40 13.49
C VAL A 101 28.67 38.72 13.40
N GLN A 102 27.35 38.68 13.60
CA GLN A 102 26.54 39.88 13.54
C GLN A 102 26.87 40.88 14.66
N ALA A 103 27.15 40.41 15.87
CA ALA A 103 27.59 41.27 16.98
C ALA A 103 28.93 41.98 16.69
N LEU A 104 29.85 41.32 15.97
CA LEU A 104 31.13 41.93 15.56
C LEU A 104 30.96 42.94 14.41
N VAL A 105 29.96 42.75 13.55
CA VAL A 105 29.71 43.60 12.37
C VAL A 105 28.83 44.82 12.70
N THR A 106 28.02 44.78 13.76
CA THR A 106 27.12 45.90 14.10
C THR A 106 27.84 46.91 15.01
N PRO A 107 28.18 48.12 14.54
CA PRO A 107 28.71 49.15 15.43
C PRO A 107 27.65 49.59 16.47
N PRO A 108 28.04 49.98 17.69
CA PRO A 108 27.11 50.48 18.69
C PRO A 108 26.40 51.74 18.16
N ALA A 109 25.07 51.70 18.18
CA ALA A 109 24.24 52.79 17.68
C ALA A 109 24.43 54.07 18.50
N PRO A 110 24.58 55.25 17.87
CA PRO A 110 24.49 56.53 18.56
C PRO A 110 23.05 56.76 19.05
N ALA A 111 22.93 57.44 20.21
CA ALA A 111 21.65 57.81 20.82
C ALA A 111 20.75 58.61 19.85
N ALA A 112 19.48 58.19 19.77
CA ALA A 112 18.47 58.77 18.87
C ALA A 112 18.01 60.18 19.31
N PRO A 113 17.74 61.11 18.37
CA PRO A 113 16.88 62.28 18.60
C PRO A 113 15.40 61.99 18.28
N ARG A 114 14.52 62.79 18.90
CA ARG A 114 13.04 62.76 18.92
C ARG A 114 12.35 62.64 17.54
N PRO A 115 11.11 62.11 17.48
CA PRO A 115 10.40 61.87 16.22
C PRO A 115 9.70 63.14 15.70
N ALA A 116 9.90 63.45 14.42
CA ALA A 116 9.04 64.31 13.61
C ALA A 116 8.13 63.43 12.72
N PRO A 117 6.95 63.91 12.30
CA PRO A 117 5.97 63.07 11.62
C PRO A 117 6.43 62.75 10.20
N ALA A 118 6.51 61.46 9.87
CA ALA A 118 6.88 61.00 8.54
C ALA A 118 5.66 60.92 7.62
N PRO A 119 5.80 61.27 6.33
CA PRO A 119 4.79 60.99 5.30
C PRO A 119 4.73 59.48 5.02
N GLU A 120 3.56 59.00 4.59
CA GLU A 120 3.26 57.62 4.20
C GLU A 120 4.36 57.03 3.31
N ARG A 121 5.24 56.23 3.93
CA ARG A 121 6.15 55.34 3.21
C ARG A 121 5.41 54.03 3.00
N SER A 122 5.04 53.82 1.73
CA SER A 122 4.76 52.52 1.13
C SER A 122 5.56 51.43 1.84
N ARG A 123 4.83 50.48 2.43
CA ARG A 123 5.35 49.30 3.14
C ARG A 123 6.14 48.46 2.14
N ARG A 124 7.41 48.79 1.92
CA ARG A 124 8.38 47.86 1.34
C ARG A 124 8.74 46.86 2.43
N GLU A 125 8.20 45.66 2.27
CA GLU A 125 8.63 44.46 2.97
C GLU A 125 10.16 44.28 2.88
N PRO A 126 10.78 43.67 3.93
CA PRO A 126 12.21 43.45 3.95
C PRO A 126 12.66 42.62 2.73
N PRO A 127 13.84 42.89 2.13
CA PRO A 127 14.32 42.23 0.91
C PRO A 127 14.61 40.72 1.01
N ALA A 128 14.25 40.04 2.10
CA ALA A 128 14.39 38.59 2.27
C ALA A 128 13.13 37.81 1.85
N ALA A 129 11.95 38.46 1.78
CA ALA A 129 10.69 37.81 1.40
C ALA A 129 10.46 37.73 -0.12
N ARG A 130 11.44 38.15 -0.93
CA ARG A 130 11.36 38.11 -2.41
C ARG A 130 11.69 36.73 -3.00
N LEU A 131 11.84 35.69 -2.16
CA LEU A 131 12.38 34.39 -2.53
C LEU A 131 11.33 33.27 -2.34
N ALA A 132 10.27 33.32 -3.14
CA ALA A 132 9.51 32.20 -3.70
C ALA A 132 8.09 32.66 -4.03
N GLY A 133 7.78 32.87 -5.32
CA GLY A 133 6.38 32.96 -5.76
C GLY A 133 5.62 31.66 -5.40
N PRO A 134 4.28 31.67 -5.41
CA PRO A 134 3.49 30.48 -5.07
C PRO A 134 3.92 29.24 -5.87
N GLU A 135 4.30 29.41 -7.14
CA GLU A 135 4.82 28.32 -7.98
C GLU A 135 6.16 27.78 -7.50
N GLN A 136 7.06 28.64 -7.01
CA GLN A 136 8.35 28.22 -6.47
C GLN A 136 8.20 27.53 -5.11
N ALA A 137 7.33 28.04 -4.24
CA ALA A 137 7.02 27.40 -2.95
C ALA A 137 6.43 25.99 -3.16
N TYR A 138 5.47 25.86 -4.08
CA TYR A 138 4.93 24.57 -4.46
C TYR A 138 5.96 23.65 -5.11
N ALA A 139 6.82 24.17 -6.00
CA ALA A 139 7.87 23.39 -6.64
C ALA A 139 8.92 22.87 -5.65
N ALA A 140 9.30 23.69 -4.66
CA ALA A 140 10.21 23.28 -3.58
C ALA A 140 9.61 22.14 -2.75
N ALA A 141 8.33 22.26 -2.37
CA ALA A 141 7.63 21.22 -1.63
C ALA A 141 7.56 19.89 -2.41
N LEU A 142 7.35 19.95 -3.74
CA LEU A 142 7.42 18.75 -4.59
C LEU A 142 8.83 18.19 -4.75
N ALA A 143 9.86 19.03 -4.71
CA ALA A 143 11.23 18.56 -4.70
C ALA A 143 11.53 17.76 -3.42
N ALA A 144 11.11 18.24 -2.26
CA ALA A 144 11.19 17.51 -0.99
C ALA A 144 10.44 16.16 -1.07
N PHE A 145 9.23 16.14 -1.65
CA PHE A 145 8.48 14.90 -1.85
C PHE A 145 9.27 13.88 -2.70
N ARG A 146 9.86 14.33 -3.81
CA ARG A 146 10.67 13.47 -4.70
C ARG A 146 11.96 13.00 -4.05
N ALA A 147 12.53 13.79 -3.14
CA ALA A 147 13.68 13.42 -2.31
C ALA A 147 13.31 12.40 -1.21
N ARG A 148 12.05 11.95 -1.14
CA ARG A 148 11.49 11.08 -0.09
C ARG A 148 11.45 11.72 1.30
N GLU A 149 11.58 13.03 1.37
CA GLU A 149 11.41 13.82 2.59
C GLU A 149 9.93 14.13 2.81
N HIS A 150 9.12 13.07 2.96
CA HIS A 150 7.66 13.19 2.95
C HIS A 150 7.13 14.06 4.10
N GLY A 151 7.78 14.06 5.26
CA GLY A 151 7.44 14.95 6.38
C GLY A 151 7.65 16.42 6.05
N GLN A 152 8.82 16.77 5.47
CA GLN A 152 9.11 18.14 5.06
C GLN A 152 8.18 18.60 3.94
N ALA A 153 7.92 17.73 2.96
CA ALA A 153 6.97 18.01 1.89
C ALA A 153 5.57 18.35 2.43
N VAL A 154 5.08 17.62 3.45
CA VAL A 154 3.80 17.93 4.09
C VAL A 154 3.83 19.31 4.74
N LEU A 155 4.89 19.64 5.49
CA LEU A 155 5.01 20.95 6.13
C LEU A 155 5.01 22.09 5.09
N ASP A 156 5.78 21.96 4.02
CA ASP A 156 5.89 22.98 2.98
C ASP A 156 4.58 23.15 2.19
N LEU A 157 3.87 22.04 1.93
CA LEU A 157 2.56 22.08 1.26
C LEU A 157 1.47 22.68 2.16
N LEU A 158 1.50 22.41 3.47
CA LEU A 158 0.58 23.03 4.44
C LEU A 158 0.82 24.53 4.54
N ASP A 159 2.08 24.97 4.58
CA ASP A 159 2.45 26.39 4.55
C ASP A 159 1.99 27.05 3.24
N PHE A 160 2.16 26.38 2.11
CA PHE A 160 1.63 26.82 0.82
C PHE A 160 0.10 27.02 0.86
N LEU A 161 -0.66 26.05 1.40
CA LEU A 161 -2.12 26.14 1.51
C LEU A 161 -2.55 27.27 2.46
N ALA A 162 -1.82 27.50 3.55
CA ALA A 162 -2.10 28.59 4.48
C ALA A 162 -1.89 29.96 3.84
N LYS A 163 -0.82 30.11 3.03
CA LYS A 163 -0.47 31.36 2.35
C LYS A 163 -1.32 31.60 1.10
N TYR A 164 -1.68 30.55 0.38
CA TYR A 164 -2.31 30.62 -0.94
C TYR A 164 -3.57 29.74 -1.07
N PRO A 165 -4.57 29.88 -0.17
CA PRO A 165 -5.70 28.94 -0.08
C PRO A 165 -6.62 28.92 -1.32
N ARG A 166 -6.65 30.01 -2.10
CA ARG A 166 -7.46 30.12 -3.33
C ARG A 166 -6.66 29.96 -4.61
N HIS A 167 -5.39 29.57 -4.51
CA HIS A 167 -4.54 29.43 -5.67
C HIS A 167 -4.98 28.23 -6.53
N PRO A 168 -4.84 28.29 -7.87
CA PRO A 168 -5.15 27.14 -8.74
C PRO A 168 -4.41 25.84 -8.38
N LEU A 169 -3.28 25.96 -7.66
CA LEU A 169 -2.51 24.82 -7.17
C LEU A 169 -2.94 24.33 -5.77
N ALA A 170 -3.89 24.97 -5.09
CA ALA A 170 -4.31 24.55 -3.75
C ALA A 170 -4.85 23.11 -3.74
N ALA A 171 -5.75 22.77 -4.66
CA ALA A 171 -6.24 21.39 -4.81
C ALA A 171 -5.10 20.39 -5.10
N ASN A 172 -4.10 20.82 -5.88
CA ASN A 172 -2.92 20.01 -6.14
C ASN A 172 -2.04 19.82 -4.89
N ALA A 173 -1.79 20.88 -4.13
CA ALA A 173 -0.99 20.83 -2.92
C ALA A 173 -1.64 19.91 -1.87
N GLN A 174 -2.96 20.06 -1.67
CA GLN A 174 -3.75 19.19 -0.81
C GLN A 174 -3.67 17.71 -1.25
N TYR A 175 -3.71 17.45 -2.56
CA TYR A 175 -3.54 16.10 -3.10
C TYR A 175 -2.15 15.52 -2.78
N TRP A 176 -1.09 16.32 -2.89
CA TRP A 176 0.27 15.87 -2.59
C TRP A 176 0.52 15.62 -1.10
N ILE A 177 -0.19 16.32 -0.21
CA ILE A 177 -0.20 15.99 1.22
C ILE A 177 -0.78 14.59 1.42
N GLY A 178 -1.91 14.29 0.78
CA GLY A 178 -2.50 12.94 0.80
C GLY A 178 -1.55 11.87 0.24
N GLU A 179 -0.87 12.16 -0.87
CA GLU A 179 0.14 11.25 -1.43
C GLU A 179 1.31 11.02 -0.46
N ALA A 180 1.74 12.05 0.28
CA ALA A 180 2.85 11.93 1.23
C ALA A 180 2.48 11.00 2.39
N TYR A 181 1.27 11.10 2.92
CA TYR A 181 0.78 10.16 3.92
C TYR A 181 0.56 8.77 3.34
N TYR A 182 0.07 8.66 2.11
CA TYR A 182 -0.13 7.37 1.44
C TYR A 182 1.18 6.60 1.27
N VAL A 183 2.25 7.27 0.84
CA VAL A 183 3.59 6.66 0.66
C VAL A 183 4.21 6.28 2.01
N GLN A 184 3.90 7.02 3.07
CA GLN A 184 4.29 6.68 4.45
C GLN A 184 3.44 5.55 5.07
N HIS A 185 2.50 4.98 4.30
CA HIS A 185 1.55 3.95 4.76
C HIS A 185 0.59 4.43 5.85
N ASP A 186 0.50 5.74 6.11
CA ASP A 186 -0.55 6.31 6.96
C ASP A 186 -1.82 6.54 6.14
N TYR A 187 -2.49 5.43 5.83
CA TYR A 187 -3.69 5.44 5.01
C TYR A 187 -4.89 6.14 5.67
N ARG A 188 -4.89 6.24 7.01
CA ARG A 188 -5.95 6.96 7.74
C ARG A 188 -5.80 8.45 7.54
N GLN A 189 -4.59 8.97 7.71
CA GLN A 189 -4.36 10.40 7.47
C GLN A 189 -4.47 10.73 5.98
N ALA A 190 -3.97 9.86 5.10
CA ALA A 190 -4.11 10.03 3.65
C ALA A 190 -5.59 10.17 3.22
N LEU A 191 -6.51 9.39 3.81
CA LEU A 191 -7.94 9.52 3.55
C LEU A 191 -8.47 10.92 3.86
N VAL A 192 -8.18 11.43 5.06
CA VAL A 192 -8.62 12.76 5.50
C VAL A 192 -8.12 13.83 4.52
N GLU A 193 -6.85 13.74 4.12
CA GLU A 193 -6.24 14.74 3.25
C GLU A 193 -6.72 14.63 1.79
N PHE A 194 -7.04 13.43 1.29
CA PHE A 194 -7.67 13.27 -0.02
C PHE A 194 -9.13 13.72 -0.03
N GLU A 195 -9.88 13.53 1.07
CA GLU A 195 -11.25 14.03 1.19
C GLU A 195 -11.28 15.57 1.12
N ARG A 196 -10.31 16.25 1.75
CA ARG A 196 -10.15 17.70 1.63
C ARG A 196 -9.87 18.19 0.21
N VAL A 197 -9.29 17.37 -0.67
CA VAL A 197 -9.11 17.75 -2.08
C VAL A 197 -10.46 18.00 -2.76
N LEU A 198 -11.49 17.24 -2.38
CA LEU A 198 -12.84 17.35 -2.94
C LEU A 198 -13.48 18.70 -2.60
N GLU A 199 -13.03 19.37 -1.54
CA GLU A 199 -13.49 20.71 -1.14
C GLU A 199 -12.86 21.84 -1.97
N HIS A 200 -11.70 21.59 -2.58
CA HIS A 200 -10.91 22.60 -3.30
C HIS A 200 -11.22 22.67 -4.81
N GLY A 201 -12.21 21.90 -5.28
CA GLY A 201 -12.70 21.92 -6.67
C GLY A 201 -12.27 20.72 -7.51
N GLU A 202 -12.64 20.73 -8.79
CA GLU A 202 -12.61 19.52 -9.63
C GLU A 202 -11.21 19.08 -10.08
N GLY A 203 -10.22 19.99 -10.08
CA GLY A 203 -8.94 19.78 -10.75
C GLY A 203 -8.17 18.50 -10.34
N LYS A 204 -8.32 18.06 -9.09
CA LYS A 204 -7.77 16.78 -8.59
C LYS A 204 -8.78 15.87 -7.90
N ALA A 205 -10.07 16.20 -7.97
CA ALA A 205 -11.10 15.45 -7.27
C ALA A 205 -11.21 14.00 -7.76
N ALA A 206 -11.11 13.78 -9.07
CA ALA A 206 -11.17 12.43 -9.65
C ALA A 206 -9.99 11.54 -9.22
N ASP A 207 -8.77 12.09 -9.19
CA ASP A 207 -7.57 11.37 -8.75
C ASP A 207 -7.58 11.13 -7.24
N ALA A 208 -8.01 12.12 -6.44
CA ALA A 208 -8.17 11.98 -5.01
C ALA A 208 -9.17 10.88 -4.67
N LEU A 209 -10.31 10.83 -5.36
CA LEU A 209 -11.34 9.81 -5.15
C LEU A 209 -10.85 8.39 -5.53
N LEU A 210 -10.03 8.29 -6.58
CA LEU A 210 -9.34 7.04 -6.92
C LEU A 210 -8.41 6.59 -5.78
N LYS A 211 -7.62 7.53 -5.22
CA LYS A 211 -6.70 7.29 -4.11
C LYS A 211 -7.39 6.98 -2.80
N ILE A 212 -8.54 7.59 -2.51
CA ILE A 212 -9.43 7.23 -1.39
C ILE A 212 -9.78 5.74 -1.46
N GLY A 213 -10.15 5.24 -2.64
CA GLY A 213 -10.43 3.82 -2.84
C GLY A 213 -9.21 2.92 -2.57
N LEU A 214 -8.02 3.35 -2.97
CA LEU A 214 -6.76 2.64 -2.67
C LEU A 214 -6.42 2.67 -1.17
N CYS A 215 -6.67 3.78 -0.46
CA CYS A 215 -6.48 3.85 0.98
C CYS A 215 -7.42 2.85 1.70
N TYR A 216 -8.70 2.83 1.34
CA TYR A 216 -9.65 1.86 1.90
C TYR A 216 -9.24 0.41 1.62
N LEU A 217 -8.73 0.12 0.43
CA LEU A 217 -8.22 -1.22 0.10
C LEU A 217 -7.05 -1.62 1.01
N ASN A 218 -6.09 -0.72 1.24
CA ASN A 218 -4.95 -0.98 2.14
C ASN A 218 -5.39 -1.12 3.60
N LEU A 219 -6.44 -0.41 4.01
CA LEU A 219 -7.11 -0.56 5.31
C LEU A 219 -8.02 -1.80 5.39
N ARG A 220 -8.01 -2.68 4.39
CA ARG A 220 -8.83 -3.90 4.29
C ARG A 220 -10.34 -3.66 4.22
N ASP A 221 -10.79 -2.43 3.95
CA ASP A 221 -12.18 -2.10 3.69
C ASP A 221 -12.48 -2.12 2.19
N ALA A 222 -12.59 -3.33 1.63
CA ALA A 222 -12.89 -3.52 0.21
C ALA A 222 -14.27 -2.97 -0.19
N ARG A 223 -15.21 -2.84 0.77
CA ARG A 223 -16.56 -2.31 0.49
C ARG A 223 -16.47 -0.82 0.21
N ARG A 224 -15.81 -0.05 1.07
CA ARG A 224 -15.62 1.40 0.86
C ARG A 224 -14.70 1.69 -0.32
N ALA A 225 -13.68 0.85 -0.55
CA ALA A 225 -12.85 0.95 -1.75
C ALA A 225 -13.68 0.88 -3.04
N HIS A 226 -14.57 -0.10 -3.13
CA HIS A 226 -15.47 -0.26 -4.26
C HIS A 226 -16.43 0.93 -4.41
N GLN A 227 -16.98 1.45 -3.30
CA GLN A 227 -17.85 2.63 -3.34
C GLN A 227 -17.12 3.85 -3.89
N ALA A 228 -15.88 4.10 -3.44
CA ALA A 228 -15.07 5.21 -3.93
C ALA A 228 -14.80 5.10 -5.45
N TRP A 229 -14.40 3.93 -5.94
CA TRP A 229 -14.16 3.74 -7.37
C TRP A 229 -15.44 3.82 -8.22
N MET A 230 -16.58 3.35 -7.71
CA MET A 230 -17.87 3.56 -8.38
C MET A 230 -18.23 5.04 -8.49
N ARG A 231 -17.97 5.83 -7.44
CA ARG A 231 -18.14 7.28 -7.48
C ARG A 231 -17.26 7.93 -8.53
N VAL A 232 -16.00 7.49 -8.72
CA VAL A 232 -15.15 8.00 -9.83
C VAL A 232 -15.84 7.80 -11.19
N LEU A 233 -16.45 6.64 -11.43
CA LEU A 233 -17.13 6.36 -12.70
C LEU A 233 -18.41 7.18 -12.89
N SER A 234 -19.11 7.50 -11.79
CA SER A 234 -20.36 8.26 -11.81
C SER A 234 -20.11 9.76 -11.94
N GLU A 235 -19.19 10.30 -11.14
CA GLU A 235 -18.93 11.73 -11.01
C GLU A 235 -17.93 12.22 -12.07
N TYR A 236 -16.98 11.37 -12.48
CA TYR A 236 -15.88 11.75 -13.39
C TYR A 236 -15.71 10.76 -14.57
N PRO A 237 -16.76 10.45 -15.36
CA PRO A 237 -16.73 9.38 -16.37
C PRO A 237 -15.69 9.57 -17.48
N ARG A 238 -15.26 10.81 -17.74
CA ARG A 238 -14.26 11.16 -18.78
C ARG A 238 -12.84 11.32 -18.24
N ALA A 239 -12.64 11.26 -16.92
CA ALA A 239 -11.31 11.41 -16.33
C ALA A 239 -10.46 10.14 -16.54
N GLU A 240 -9.13 10.29 -16.62
CA GLU A 240 -8.20 9.15 -16.68
C GLU A 240 -8.40 8.21 -15.47
N ALA A 241 -8.70 8.80 -14.30
CA ALA A 241 -9.05 8.07 -13.08
C ALA A 241 -10.21 7.07 -13.27
N ALA A 242 -11.19 7.35 -14.15
CA ALA A 242 -12.27 6.42 -14.44
C ALA A 242 -11.82 5.16 -15.21
N GLY A 243 -10.78 5.28 -16.04
CA GLY A 243 -10.11 4.13 -16.64
C GLY A 243 -9.49 3.22 -15.58
N LYS A 244 -8.73 3.81 -14.66
CA LYS A 244 -8.07 3.09 -13.54
C LYS A 244 -9.09 2.48 -12.58
N ALA A 245 -10.15 3.21 -12.23
CA ALA A 245 -11.22 2.74 -11.36
C ALA A 245 -11.92 1.48 -11.91
N ARG A 246 -12.22 1.42 -13.21
CA ARG A 246 -12.77 0.21 -13.86
C ARG A 246 -11.87 -1.01 -13.69
N VAL A 247 -10.55 -0.81 -13.87
CA VAL A 247 -9.57 -1.89 -13.69
C VAL A 247 -9.58 -2.37 -12.24
N PHE A 248 -9.53 -1.47 -11.26
CA PHE A 248 -9.55 -1.84 -9.85
C PHE A 248 -10.84 -2.58 -9.46
N LEU A 249 -12.00 -2.11 -9.92
CA LEU A 249 -13.27 -2.78 -9.67
C LEU A 249 -13.28 -4.22 -10.20
N ARG A 250 -12.77 -4.46 -11.42
CA ARG A 250 -12.68 -5.81 -11.99
C ARG A 250 -11.73 -6.70 -11.21
N THR A 251 -10.55 -6.20 -10.86
CA THR A 251 -9.51 -6.97 -10.15
C THR A 251 -9.93 -7.34 -8.73
N HIS A 252 -10.67 -6.45 -8.05
CA HIS A 252 -11.06 -6.65 -6.65
C HIS A 252 -12.49 -7.20 -6.45
N ALA A 253 -13.30 -7.32 -7.51
CA ALA A 253 -14.58 -8.01 -7.46
C ALA A 253 -14.45 -9.52 -7.16
N ALA A 254 -13.34 -10.16 -7.56
CA ALA A 254 -13.14 -11.60 -7.46
C ALA A 254 -12.83 -12.10 -6.03
N ARG A 255 -12.41 -11.23 -5.10
CA ARG A 255 -12.08 -11.60 -3.71
C ARG A 255 -13.29 -11.66 -2.77
N ARG A 256 -14.51 -11.58 -3.33
CA ARG A 256 -15.79 -11.64 -2.61
C ARG A 256 -16.46 -13.03 -2.66
N ARG A 257 -15.82 -14.03 -3.28
CA ARG A 257 -16.29 -15.41 -3.30
C ARG A 257 -15.42 -16.27 -2.39
#